data_AF-A0A9D7C3W6-F1
#
_entry.id   AF-A0A9D7C3W6-F1
#
_cell.length_a   1.000
_cell.length_b   1.000
_cell.length_c   1.000
_cell.angle_alpha   90.00
_cell.angle_beta   90.00
_cell.angle_gamma   90.00
#
_symmetry.space_group_name_H-M   'P 1'
#
loop_
_entity.id
_entity.type
_entity.pdbx_description
1 polymer ?
#
loop_
_entity_poly.entity_id
_entity_poly.type
_entity_poly.pdbx_seq_one_letter_code
_entity_poly.pdbx_strand_id
1 'polypeptide(L)'
;MSNHIVICGYTITADPSFQDERVRVTPWLKEQMERLFLESRDKKNRKIIGELKDLIVQFPDTPILKNYLTVAYFIRSKFDESRKMNQELLRVHPDYLFGRINLAFEYFGNGAFEKMTEALGEKMELKALYPDRKLFHFSEVTAYYKVAVLYFCAIHDLEAAEKRYEILEAVAHEDEDIEAVTKYIEAERLYAAGEKYSEEEKVKIKVIQKKLPHRGQKAAPPDFIHPQIHWLYEENLNISHSKLRIITSLPRESLLKDLEAVLLDAVQRYYFFRKKEALAGWDDDCMKFPVHALFLLGELRATESLPVVFEFFSQHEEVLDFWFSDYLTEINWEPFYYLLEKDISLARDFLLNPGVYTYAKTEVVTAIAQVVLHNPERKAEATEFFNSLFHEFAKTGIRSNVIDSDFIAYAIGDAAEAIDPLLLPAIKPLFEIGYVSTVSYKSYDALVKHCHNPDRLSPLKPLLNIYDRYDDINNSWNEYMEELNESRYPFENHTPFIAPPKTGRNDPCPCGSGIKYKKCCLDKLNE
;
A
#
# COMPACT_ATOMS: atom_id res chain seq x y z
N MET A 1 19.03 32.48 15.07
CA MET A 1 18.78 31.08 15.43
C MET A 1 19.90 30.27 14.82
N SER A 2 20.46 29.30 15.53
CA SER A 2 21.74 28.66 15.17
C SER A 2 21.73 28.12 13.73
N ASN A 3 22.42 28.80 12.80
CA ASN A 3 22.53 28.43 11.36
C ASN A 3 23.34 27.15 11.12
N HIS A 4 23.46 26.28 12.13
CA HIS A 4 24.36 25.15 12.15
C HIS A 4 23.68 23.88 12.64
N ILE A 5 23.58 22.89 11.76
CA ILE A 5 23.12 21.53 12.06
C ILE A 5 24.35 20.63 12.15
N VAL A 6 24.45 19.77 13.19
CA VAL A 6 25.54 18.80 13.30
C VAL A 6 24.98 17.41 13.02
N ILE A 7 25.49 16.75 11.99
CA ILE A 7 25.06 15.42 11.56
C ILE A 7 26.26 14.64 10.99
N CYS A 8 26.28 13.32 11.16
CA CYS A 8 27.29 12.42 10.57
C CYS A 8 28.76 12.88 10.76
N GLY A 9 29.07 13.55 11.88
CA GLY A 9 30.42 14.02 12.20
C GLY A 9 30.89 15.29 11.48
N TYR A 10 29.98 16.08 10.89
CA TYR A 10 30.25 17.40 10.33
C TYR A 10 29.14 18.42 10.66
N THR A 11 29.44 19.69 10.48
CA THR A 11 28.50 20.81 10.61
C THR A 11 27.98 21.22 9.23
N ILE A 12 26.71 21.58 9.15
CA ILE A 12 26.04 22.13 7.97
C ILE A 12 25.81 23.62 8.21
N THR A 13 26.06 24.46 7.22
CA THR A 13 25.74 25.90 7.27
C THR A 13 24.81 26.30 6.13
N ALA A 14 23.84 27.17 6.42
CA ALA A 14 23.04 27.87 5.43
C ALA A 14 23.62 29.25 5.08
N ASP A 15 24.80 29.61 5.62
CA ASP A 15 25.47 30.87 5.34
C ASP A 15 26.00 30.89 3.89
N PRO A 16 25.44 31.73 3.00
CA PRO A 16 25.89 31.80 1.60
C PRO A 16 27.34 32.29 1.47
N SER A 17 27.86 33.03 2.46
CA SER A 17 29.24 33.52 2.45
C SER A 17 30.30 32.42 2.59
N PHE A 18 29.91 31.26 3.14
CA PHE A 18 30.80 30.11 3.28
C PHE A 18 31.23 29.51 1.94
N GLN A 19 30.36 29.57 0.91
CA GLN A 19 30.77 29.13 -0.42
C GLN A 19 31.76 30.12 -1.05
N ASP A 20 31.54 31.43 -0.89
CA ASP A 20 32.29 32.49 -1.57
C ASP A 20 33.80 32.47 -1.30
N GLU A 21 34.20 32.26 -0.03
CA GLU A 21 35.62 32.20 0.37
C GLU A 21 36.32 30.97 -0.21
N ARG A 22 35.58 29.88 -0.39
CA ARG A 22 36.12 28.60 -0.83
C ARG A 22 36.22 28.47 -2.35
N VAL A 23 35.36 29.16 -3.09
CA VAL A 23 35.34 29.14 -4.58
C VAL A 23 35.84 30.43 -5.25
N ARG A 24 36.57 31.29 -4.51
CA ARG A 24 37.21 32.51 -5.03
C ARG A 24 36.21 33.45 -5.73
N VAL A 25 35.09 33.71 -5.07
CA VAL A 25 34.06 34.64 -5.58
C VAL A 25 34.42 36.06 -5.14
N THR A 26 34.53 37.00 -6.09
CA THR A 26 34.77 38.41 -5.75
C THR A 26 33.51 39.05 -5.17
N PRO A 27 33.60 40.15 -4.38
CA PRO A 27 32.42 40.83 -3.84
C PRO A 27 31.39 41.22 -4.91
N TRP A 28 31.86 41.68 -6.07
CA TRP A 28 30.99 41.98 -7.21
C TRP A 28 30.30 40.72 -7.75
N LEU A 29 31.03 39.62 -7.91
CA LEU A 29 30.47 38.39 -8.45
C LEU A 29 29.46 37.76 -7.48
N LYS A 30 29.71 37.90 -6.17
CA LYS A 30 28.81 37.45 -5.10
C LYS A 30 27.41 38.04 -5.24
N GLU A 31 27.31 39.34 -5.52
CA GLU A 31 26.03 40.03 -5.74
C GLU A 31 25.24 39.47 -6.95
N GLN A 32 25.90 38.75 -7.85
CA GLN A 32 25.29 38.13 -9.02
C GLN A 32 24.95 36.65 -8.84
N MET A 33 25.48 35.98 -7.81
CA MET A 33 25.44 34.51 -7.69
C MET A 33 24.02 33.94 -7.65
N GLU A 34 23.11 34.56 -6.90
CA GLU A 34 21.73 34.10 -6.78
C GLU A 34 20.97 34.22 -8.11
N ARG A 35 21.12 35.37 -8.78
CA ARG A 35 20.54 35.60 -10.11
C ARG A 35 21.07 34.56 -11.11
N LEU A 36 22.39 34.38 -11.17
CA LEU A 36 23.02 33.44 -12.10
C LEU A 36 22.60 31.99 -11.82
N PHE A 37 22.42 31.61 -10.55
CA PHE A 37 21.89 30.31 -10.16
C PHE A 37 20.49 30.10 -10.74
N LEU A 38 19.55 31.03 -10.48
CA LEU A 38 18.17 30.94 -10.95
C LEU A 38 18.08 30.95 -12.48
N GLU A 39 18.75 31.91 -13.12
CA GLU A 39 18.73 32.06 -14.59
C GLU A 39 19.38 30.87 -15.32
N SER A 40 20.39 30.23 -14.72
CA SER A 40 20.99 29.02 -15.31
C SER A 40 20.00 27.86 -15.42
N ARG A 41 19.04 27.80 -14.48
CA ARG A 41 17.98 26.78 -14.38
C ARG A 41 16.69 27.14 -15.13
N ASP A 42 16.57 28.36 -15.66
CA ASP A 42 15.44 28.74 -16.52
C ASP A 42 15.64 28.24 -17.96
N LYS A 43 14.93 27.18 -18.34
CA LYS A 43 14.98 26.59 -19.69
C LYS A 43 14.68 27.60 -20.82
N LYS A 44 13.94 28.68 -20.55
CA LYS A 44 13.56 29.70 -21.54
C LYS A 44 14.67 30.75 -21.75
N ASN A 45 15.52 31.01 -20.75
CA ASN A 45 16.60 31.98 -20.87
C ASN A 45 17.76 31.45 -21.72
N ARG A 46 17.80 31.72 -23.02
CA ARG A 46 18.90 31.28 -23.89
C ARG A 46 20.16 32.14 -23.78
N LYS A 47 20.05 33.36 -23.24
CA LYS A 47 21.15 34.34 -23.19
C LYS A 47 22.17 34.02 -22.10
N ILE A 48 21.75 33.38 -21.01
CA ILE A 48 22.61 33.04 -19.87
C ILE A 48 23.85 32.23 -20.26
N ILE A 49 23.80 31.42 -21.32
CA ILE A 49 24.98 30.66 -21.79
C ILE A 49 26.08 31.61 -22.26
N GLY A 50 25.74 32.70 -22.95
CA GLY A 50 26.71 33.70 -23.40
C GLY A 50 27.32 34.44 -22.22
N GLU A 51 26.47 34.91 -21.31
CA GLU A 51 26.89 35.61 -20.10
C GLU A 51 27.81 34.77 -19.21
N LEU A 52 27.46 33.50 -18.97
CA LEU A 52 28.30 32.58 -18.19
C LEU A 52 29.65 32.33 -18.86
N LYS A 53 29.72 32.26 -20.20
CA LYS A 53 31.01 32.14 -20.91
C LYS A 53 31.88 33.38 -20.72
N ASP A 54 31.30 34.56 -20.85
CA ASP A 54 32.02 35.82 -20.66
C ASP A 54 32.53 35.97 -19.22
N LEU A 55 31.71 35.57 -18.24
CA LEU A 55 32.09 35.53 -16.83
C LEU A 55 33.19 34.50 -16.55
N ILE A 56 33.17 33.32 -17.17
CA ILE A 56 34.23 32.32 -17.02
C ILE A 56 35.57 32.84 -17.58
N VAL A 57 35.54 33.65 -18.66
CA VAL A 57 36.76 34.28 -19.18
C VAL A 57 37.31 35.32 -18.19
N GLN A 58 36.43 36.09 -17.54
CA GLN A 58 36.84 37.08 -16.54
C GLN A 58 37.28 36.47 -15.21
N PHE A 59 36.67 35.36 -14.81
CA PHE A 59 36.89 34.68 -13.53
C PHE A 59 37.21 33.18 -13.76
N PRO A 60 38.36 32.86 -14.39
CA PRO A 60 38.68 31.50 -14.83
C PRO A 60 38.87 30.51 -13.68
N ASP A 61 39.21 30.99 -12.48
CA ASP A 61 39.44 30.16 -11.29
C ASP A 61 38.18 29.88 -10.47
N THR A 62 37.01 30.36 -10.89
CA THR A 62 35.75 30.24 -10.14
C THR A 62 34.94 29.03 -10.66
N PRO A 63 34.97 27.85 -9.99
CA PRO A 63 34.33 26.63 -10.50
C PRO A 63 32.80 26.70 -10.53
N ILE A 64 32.16 27.52 -9.68
CA ILE A 64 30.69 27.63 -9.63
C ILE A 64 30.10 28.16 -10.94
N LEU A 65 30.81 29.05 -11.65
CA LEU A 65 30.39 29.55 -12.95
C LEU A 65 30.41 28.46 -14.02
N LYS A 66 31.45 27.61 -14.00
CA LYS A 66 31.53 26.44 -14.89
C LYS A 66 30.40 25.45 -14.57
N ASN A 67 30.07 25.25 -13.29
CA ASN A 67 28.95 24.43 -12.86
C ASN A 67 27.61 24.96 -13.36
N TYR A 68 27.35 26.28 -13.22
CA TYR A 68 26.15 26.91 -13.75
C TYR A 68 26.06 26.74 -15.27
N LEU A 69 27.19 26.82 -15.98
CA LEU A 69 27.22 26.56 -17.42
C LEU A 69 26.93 25.09 -17.76
N THR A 70 27.47 24.14 -16.99
CA THR A 70 27.17 22.71 -17.11
C THR A 70 25.67 22.44 -16.96
N VAL A 71 25.04 22.99 -15.91
CA VAL A 71 23.60 22.89 -15.65
C VAL A 71 22.79 23.56 -16.76
N ALA A 72 23.21 24.76 -17.19
CA ALA A 72 22.53 25.50 -18.23
C ALA A 72 22.52 24.73 -19.57
N TYR A 73 23.61 24.05 -19.92
CA TYR A 73 23.63 23.16 -21.07
C TYR A 73 22.70 21.96 -20.88
N PHE A 74 22.77 21.31 -19.72
CA PHE A 74 21.99 20.10 -19.42
C PHE A 74 20.49 20.34 -19.57
N ILE A 75 19.93 21.36 -18.90
CA ILE A 75 18.48 21.62 -18.91
C ILE A 75 17.94 22.04 -20.28
N ARG A 76 18.83 22.46 -21.19
CA ARG A 76 18.54 22.81 -22.59
C ARG A 76 18.88 21.65 -23.54
N SER A 77 19.05 20.44 -23.01
CA SER A 77 19.32 19.21 -23.76
C SER A 77 20.61 19.24 -24.59
N LYS A 78 21.57 20.09 -24.23
CA LYS A 78 22.91 20.17 -24.83
C LYS A 78 23.88 19.27 -24.06
N PHE A 79 23.61 17.96 -24.10
CA PHE A 79 24.27 16.97 -23.23
C PHE A 79 25.77 16.83 -23.52
N ASP A 80 26.20 16.92 -24.78
CA ASP A 80 27.61 16.83 -25.14
C ASP A 80 28.41 18.03 -24.62
N GLU A 81 27.86 19.24 -24.73
CA GLU A 81 28.47 20.45 -24.20
C GLU A 81 28.48 20.46 -22.67
N SER A 82 27.41 19.98 -22.03
CA SER A 82 27.34 19.80 -20.58
C SER A 82 28.43 18.84 -20.09
N ARG A 83 28.56 17.67 -20.73
CA ARG A 83 29.57 16.66 -20.42
C ARG A 83 30.99 17.21 -20.59
N LYS A 84 31.28 17.85 -21.72
CA LYS A 84 32.60 18.45 -21.98
C LYS A 84 32.94 19.53 -20.94
N MET A 85 31.97 20.37 -20.57
CA MET A 85 32.15 21.41 -19.56
C MET A 85 32.41 20.80 -18.18
N ASN A 86 31.68 19.75 -17.80
CA ASN A 86 31.87 19.08 -16.52
C ASN A 86 33.20 18.32 -16.44
N GLN A 87 33.64 17.70 -17.53
CA GLN A 87 34.94 17.06 -17.64
C GLN A 87 36.08 18.07 -17.46
N GLU A 88 35.99 19.24 -18.11
CA GLU A 88 36.98 20.30 -17.94
C GLU A 88 36.97 20.88 -16.52
N LEU A 89 35.77 21.07 -15.94
CA LEU A 89 35.61 21.48 -14.54
C LEU A 89 36.31 20.52 -13.59
N LEU A 90 36.09 19.21 -13.71
CA LEU A 90 36.73 18.19 -12.86
C LEU A 90 38.22 18.02 -13.14
N ARG A 91 38.68 18.27 -14.37
CA ARG A 91 40.12 18.26 -14.70
C ARG A 91 40.87 19.36 -13.94
N VAL A 92 40.27 20.55 -13.81
CA VAL A 92 40.88 21.70 -13.12
C VAL A 92 40.59 21.68 -11.62
N HIS A 93 39.41 21.22 -11.22
CA HIS A 93 38.92 21.20 -9.83
C HIS A 93 38.39 19.80 -9.46
N PRO A 94 39.27 18.78 -9.31
CA PRO A 94 38.85 17.39 -9.10
C PRO A 94 38.06 17.18 -7.80
N ASP A 95 38.26 18.03 -6.78
CA ASP A 95 37.56 17.95 -5.50
C ASP A 95 36.30 18.84 -5.42
N TYR A 96 35.86 19.38 -6.55
CA TYR A 96 34.64 20.18 -6.60
C TYR A 96 33.40 19.29 -6.61
N LEU A 97 32.68 19.29 -5.49
CA LEU A 97 31.56 18.38 -5.21
C LEU A 97 30.46 18.42 -6.27
N PHE A 98 29.98 19.60 -6.69
CA PHE A 98 28.92 19.66 -7.70
C PHE A 98 29.36 19.11 -9.05
N GLY A 99 30.66 19.20 -9.40
CA GLY A 99 31.20 18.53 -10.58
C GLY A 99 31.10 17.01 -10.48
N ARG A 100 31.41 16.44 -9.30
CA ARG A 100 31.29 15.00 -9.01
C ARG A 100 29.82 14.55 -9.01
N ILE A 101 28.92 15.36 -8.45
CA ILE A 101 27.46 15.13 -8.47
C ILE A 101 26.94 15.12 -9.92
N ASN A 102 27.32 16.08 -10.75
CA ASN A 102 26.94 16.12 -12.16
C ASN A 102 27.43 14.86 -12.91
N LEU A 103 28.64 14.38 -12.61
CA LEU A 103 29.19 13.15 -13.20
C LEU A 103 28.39 11.92 -12.75
N ALA A 104 28.02 11.84 -11.48
CA ALA A 104 27.18 10.75 -10.97
C ALA A 104 25.78 10.77 -11.59
N PHE A 105 25.17 11.95 -11.79
CA PHE A 105 23.91 12.08 -12.51
C PHE A 105 24.01 11.64 -13.97
N GLU A 106 25.13 11.94 -14.63
CA GLU A 106 25.39 11.43 -15.99
C GLU A 106 25.46 9.90 -15.99
N TYR A 107 26.14 9.28 -15.03
CA TYR A 107 26.17 7.82 -14.90
C TYR A 107 24.79 7.22 -14.64
N PHE A 108 24.03 7.82 -13.72
CA PHE A 108 22.65 7.44 -13.43
C PHE A 108 21.77 7.48 -14.69
N GLY A 109 21.79 8.59 -15.43
CA GLY A 109 20.99 8.76 -16.65
C GLY A 109 21.38 7.82 -17.80
N ASN A 110 22.59 7.24 -17.77
CA ASN A 110 23.05 6.24 -18.72
C ASN A 110 22.87 4.80 -18.20
N GLY A 111 22.31 4.60 -17.01
CA GLY A 111 22.18 3.29 -16.37
C GLY A 111 23.51 2.66 -15.91
N ALA A 112 24.58 3.45 -15.83
CA ALA A 112 25.91 3.00 -15.40
C ALA A 112 26.08 3.20 -13.89
N PHE A 113 25.17 2.61 -13.09
CA PHE A 113 25.09 2.85 -11.64
C PHE A 113 26.38 2.47 -10.91
N GLU A 114 27.07 1.42 -11.38
CA GLU A 114 28.34 0.96 -10.84
C GLU A 114 29.45 2.02 -10.86
N LYS A 115 29.35 3.01 -11.76
CA LYS A 115 30.32 4.10 -11.87
C LYS A 115 30.01 5.28 -10.96
N MET A 116 28.81 5.33 -10.37
CA MET A 116 28.44 6.42 -9.48
C MET A 116 29.33 6.46 -8.23
N THR A 117 29.77 5.30 -7.73
CA THR A 117 30.71 5.19 -6.61
C THR A 117 32.10 5.73 -6.96
N GLU A 118 32.53 5.69 -8.23
CA GLU A 118 33.77 6.33 -8.68
C GLU A 118 33.72 7.85 -8.50
N ALA A 119 32.54 8.46 -8.70
CA ALA A 119 32.34 9.90 -8.59
C ALA A 119 32.13 10.35 -7.13
N LEU A 120 31.30 9.62 -6.37
CA LEU A 120 30.81 10.03 -5.05
C LEU A 120 31.36 9.22 -3.88
N GLY A 121 32.20 8.22 -4.14
CA GLY A 121 32.79 7.32 -3.16
C GLY A 121 31.92 6.09 -2.89
N GLU A 122 32.57 4.97 -2.59
CA GLU A 122 31.94 3.65 -2.33
C GLU A 122 30.81 3.69 -1.30
N LYS A 123 30.99 4.48 -0.23
CA LYS A 123 30.01 4.54 0.87
C LYS A 123 28.82 5.46 0.59
N MET A 124 28.90 6.29 -0.44
CA MET A 124 27.92 7.36 -0.69
C MET A 124 27.66 8.20 0.57
N GLU A 125 28.75 8.59 1.25
CA GLU A 125 28.76 9.43 2.45
C GLU A 125 29.73 10.61 2.30
N LEU A 126 29.26 11.83 2.58
CA LEU A 126 30.07 13.04 2.45
C LEU A 126 31.34 13.02 3.32
N LYS A 127 31.25 12.47 4.53
CA LYS A 127 32.39 12.41 5.45
C LYS A 127 33.45 11.40 4.97
N ALA A 128 33.04 10.31 4.32
CA ALA A 128 33.96 9.39 3.68
C ALA A 128 34.61 10.00 2.43
N LEU A 129 33.84 10.78 1.66
CA LEU A 129 34.33 11.46 0.46
C LEU A 129 35.29 12.62 0.77
N TYR A 130 35.05 13.35 1.86
CA TYR A 130 35.90 14.45 2.34
C TYR A 130 36.25 14.28 3.83
N PRO A 131 37.19 13.39 4.18
CA PRO A 131 37.53 13.05 5.57
C PRO A 131 37.93 14.26 6.43
N ASP A 132 38.69 15.19 5.87
CA ASP A 132 39.20 16.36 6.60
C ASP A 132 38.20 17.50 6.72
N ARG A 133 37.09 17.43 5.97
CA ARG A 133 36.12 18.51 5.91
C ARG A 133 35.16 18.42 7.10
N LYS A 134 35.04 19.51 7.85
CA LYS A 134 34.18 19.62 9.04
C LYS A 134 32.93 20.49 8.83
N LEU A 135 32.89 21.27 7.74
CA LEU A 135 31.81 22.20 7.44
C LEU A 135 31.38 22.04 5.98
N PHE A 136 30.09 21.84 5.75
CA PHE A 136 29.45 21.73 4.44
C PHE A 136 28.33 22.76 4.32
N HIS A 137 28.10 23.27 3.12
CA HIS A 137 26.92 24.09 2.87
C HIS A 137 25.68 23.19 2.77
N PHE A 138 24.52 23.72 3.17
CA PHE A 138 23.24 23.02 3.07
C PHE A 138 22.99 22.43 1.67
N SER A 139 23.18 23.23 0.61
CA SER A 139 22.99 22.78 -0.78
C SER A 139 23.95 21.68 -1.24
N GLU A 140 25.12 21.53 -0.60
CA GLU A 140 26.04 20.43 -0.88
C GLU A 140 25.53 19.12 -0.29
N VAL A 141 25.01 19.19 0.94
CA VAL A 141 24.45 18.04 1.66
C VAL A 141 23.22 17.53 0.94
N THR A 142 22.26 18.43 0.66
CA THR A 142 21.02 18.04 -0.01
C THR A 142 21.28 17.50 -1.41
N ALA A 143 22.08 18.18 -2.24
CA ALA A 143 22.39 17.70 -3.59
C ALA A 143 23.12 16.34 -3.60
N TYR A 144 24.05 16.12 -2.65
CA TYR A 144 24.78 14.86 -2.56
C TYR A 144 23.87 13.69 -2.17
N TYR A 145 23.14 13.82 -1.06
CA TYR A 145 22.35 12.70 -0.55
C TYR A 145 21.14 12.40 -1.43
N LYS A 146 20.61 13.37 -2.20
CA LYS A 146 19.60 13.08 -3.24
C LYS A 146 20.13 12.06 -4.25
N VAL A 147 21.35 12.25 -4.74
CA VAL A 147 21.98 11.29 -5.68
C VAL A 147 22.30 9.97 -4.99
N ALA A 148 22.72 10.00 -3.72
CA ALA A 148 22.98 8.78 -2.96
C ALA A 148 21.71 7.93 -2.78
N VAL A 149 20.56 8.54 -2.46
CA VAL A 149 19.28 7.83 -2.37
C VAL A 149 18.90 7.25 -3.73
N LEU A 150 18.99 8.04 -4.81
CA LEU A 150 18.71 7.56 -6.16
C LEU A 150 19.58 6.37 -6.54
N TYR A 151 20.88 6.40 -6.21
CA TYR A 151 21.79 5.29 -6.44
C TYR A 151 21.34 4.01 -5.72
N PHE A 152 21.08 4.09 -4.42
CA PHE A 152 20.69 2.91 -3.64
C PHE A 152 19.33 2.35 -4.06
N CYS A 153 18.38 3.21 -4.43
CA CYS A 153 17.12 2.77 -5.04
C CYS A 153 17.37 2.04 -6.38
N ALA A 154 18.25 2.57 -7.23
CA ALA A 154 18.54 1.97 -8.54
C ALA A 154 19.28 0.62 -8.46
N ILE A 155 19.93 0.31 -7.35
CA ILE A 155 20.55 -0.99 -7.09
C ILE A 155 19.75 -1.89 -6.14
N HIS A 156 18.52 -1.50 -5.81
CA HIS A 156 17.60 -2.21 -4.91
C HIS A 156 18.17 -2.47 -3.50
N ASP A 157 18.93 -1.51 -2.96
CA ASP A 157 19.40 -1.52 -1.58
C ASP A 157 18.58 -0.53 -0.74
N LEU A 158 17.36 -0.96 -0.39
CA LEU A 158 16.40 -0.13 0.34
C LEU A 158 16.95 0.29 1.72
N GLU A 159 17.64 -0.60 2.44
CA GLU A 159 18.19 -0.27 3.76
C GLU A 159 19.21 0.86 3.66
N ALA A 160 20.09 0.81 2.66
CA ALA A 160 21.03 1.87 2.42
C ALA A 160 20.34 3.17 1.95
N ALA A 161 19.32 3.08 1.09
CA ALA A 161 18.54 4.22 0.62
C ALA A 161 17.87 4.97 1.78
N GLU A 162 17.18 4.24 2.68
CA GLU A 162 16.52 4.78 3.87
C GLU A 162 17.47 5.57 4.75
N LYS A 163 18.64 5.00 5.07
CA LYS A 163 19.65 5.69 5.88
C LYS A 163 20.10 7.04 5.29
N ARG A 164 20.09 7.19 3.96
CA ARG A 164 20.46 8.45 3.29
C ARG A 164 19.27 9.39 3.17
N TYR A 165 18.06 8.83 3.04
CA TYR A 165 16.82 9.58 3.05
C TYR A 165 16.56 10.21 4.42
N GLU A 166 16.80 9.49 5.53
CA GLU A 166 16.74 10.02 6.89
C GLU A 166 17.67 11.23 7.09
N ILE A 167 18.87 11.20 6.49
CA ILE A 167 19.80 12.34 6.51
C ILE A 167 19.22 13.54 5.74
N LEU A 168 18.56 13.30 4.60
CA LEU A 168 17.90 14.36 3.83
C LEU A 168 16.74 14.97 4.61
N GLU A 169 15.86 14.15 5.17
CA GLU A 169 14.71 14.59 5.96
C GLU A 169 15.16 15.45 7.13
N ALA A 170 16.15 14.99 7.91
CA ALA A 170 16.67 15.73 9.06
C ALA A 170 17.28 17.10 8.71
N VAL A 171 17.65 17.31 7.44
CA VAL A 171 18.29 18.54 6.98
C VAL A 171 17.28 19.45 6.28
N ALA A 172 16.35 18.92 5.50
CA ALA A 172 15.41 19.68 4.68
C ALA A 172 13.97 19.17 4.89
N HIS A 173 13.16 19.91 5.66
CA HIS A 173 11.77 19.51 5.94
C HIS A 173 10.73 20.23 5.07
N GLU A 174 11.10 21.21 4.24
CA GLU A 174 10.15 22.05 3.46
C GLU A 174 10.55 22.24 1.99
N ASP A 175 11.42 21.38 1.44
CA ASP A 175 11.99 21.57 0.11
C ASP A 175 11.20 20.79 -0.97
N GLU A 176 10.65 21.48 -2.00
CA GLU A 176 10.09 20.88 -3.25
C GLU A 176 11.06 19.84 -3.85
N ASP A 177 12.33 20.04 -3.55
CA ASP A 177 13.48 19.38 -4.12
C ASP A 177 13.75 18.01 -3.41
N ILE A 178 13.06 17.67 -2.30
CA ILE A 178 13.01 16.30 -1.71
C ILE A 178 11.91 15.44 -2.34
N GLU A 179 10.78 16.04 -2.70
CA GLU A 179 9.61 15.34 -3.27
C GLU A 179 10.01 14.48 -4.49
N ALA A 180 10.96 14.97 -5.28
CA ALA A 180 11.49 14.26 -6.43
C ALA A 180 12.17 12.93 -6.09
N VAL A 181 12.82 12.83 -4.92
CA VAL A 181 13.50 11.61 -4.45
C VAL A 181 12.57 10.74 -3.60
N THR A 182 11.63 11.35 -2.89
CA THR A 182 10.57 10.64 -2.14
C THR A 182 9.85 9.62 -3.02
N LYS A 183 9.52 9.99 -4.26
CA LYS A 183 8.86 9.08 -5.23
C LYS A 183 9.70 7.83 -5.55
N TYR A 184 11.03 7.93 -5.58
CA TYR A 184 11.89 6.77 -5.84
C TYR A 184 11.97 5.84 -4.64
N ILE A 185 12.13 6.40 -3.43
CA ILE A 185 12.18 5.58 -2.22
C ILE A 185 10.82 4.93 -1.92
N GLU A 186 9.71 5.63 -2.18
CA GLU A 186 8.37 5.06 -2.07
C GLU A 186 8.15 3.92 -3.07
N ALA A 187 8.58 4.09 -4.32
CA ALA A 187 8.54 3.02 -5.31
C ALA A 187 9.38 1.80 -4.88
N GLU A 188 10.57 2.03 -4.32
CA GLU A 188 11.43 0.95 -3.82
C GLU A 188 10.84 0.27 -2.57
N ARG A 189 10.24 1.03 -1.65
CA ARG A 189 9.49 0.48 -0.50
C ARG A 189 8.35 -0.43 -0.98
N LEU A 190 7.58 0.01 -1.98
CA LEU A 190 6.51 -0.78 -2.58
C LEU A 190 7.04 -2.04 -3.25
N TYR A 191 8.15 -1.94 -4.00
CA TYR A 191 8.80 -3.07 -4.63
C TYR A 191 9.26 -4.11 -3.60
N ALA A 192 10.01 -3.69 -2.58
CA ALA A 192 10.47 -4.56 -1.50
C ALA A 192 9.32 -5.19 -0.70
N ALA A 193 8.24 -4.43 -0.45
CA ALA A 193 7.03 -4.95 0.17
C ALA A 193 6.36 -6.03 -0.71
N GLY A 194 6.31 -5.81 -2.02
CA GLY A 194 5.79 -6.78 -2.99
C GLY A 194 6.63 -8.06 -3.07
N GLU A 195 7.96 -7.96 -3.08
CA GLU A 195 8.85 -9.13 -3.02
C GLU A 195 8.64 -9.93 -1.74
N LYS A 196 8.58 -9.24 -0.60
CA LYS A 196 8.30 -9.88 0.69
C LYS A 196 6.94 -10.59 0.69
N TYR A 197 5.90 -9.93 0.19
CA TYR A 197 4.57 -10.51 0.07
C TYR A 197 4.59 -11.77 -0.81
N SER A 198 5.26 -11.73 -1.96
CA SER A 198 5.40 -12.86 -2.87
C SER A 198 6.14 -14.05 -2.24
N GLU A 199 7.22 -13.82 -1.50
CA GLU A 199 7.92 -14.92 -0.79
C GLU A 199 7.06 -15.49 0.34
N GLU A 200 6.33 -14.65 1.06
CA GLU A 200 5.43 -15.10 2.11
C GLU A 200 4.28 -15.93 1.55
N GLU A 201 3.69 -15.52 0.44
CA GLU A 201 2.59 -16.21 -0.23
C GLU A 201 2.95 -17.66 -0.62
N LYS A 202 4.23 -17.94 -0.87
CA LYS A 202 4.72 -19.31 -1.17
C LYS A 202 4.73 -20.23 0.03
N VAL A 203 4.83 -19.68 1.24
CA VAL A 203 4.98 -20.45 2.49
C VAL A 203 3.72 -20.43 3.36
N LYS A 204 2.79 -19.49 3.12
CA LYS A 204 1.52 -19.42 3.83
C LYS A 204 0.73 -20.71 3.69
N ILE A 205 0.14 -21.12 4.79
CA ILE A 205 -0.76 -22.25 4.84
C ILE A 205 -2.14 -21.73 4.45
N LYS A 206 -2.75 -22.34 3.43
CA LYS A 206 -4.13 -22.07 3.03
C LYS A 206 -4.95 -23.32 3.18
N VAL A 207 -6.22 -23.15 3.55
CA VAL A 207 -7.17 -24.26 3.57
C VAL A 207 -7.53 -24.70 2.14
N ILE A 208 -7.68 -26.00 1.97
CA ILE A 208 -8.36 -26.60 0.82
C ILE A 208 -9.85 -26.40 1.03
N GLN A 209 -10.46 -25.52 0.25
CA GLN A 209 -11.86 -25.16 0.44
C GLN A 209 -12.81 -26.32 0.16
N LYS A 210 -14.00 -26.24 0.77
CA LYS A 210 -15.10 -27.16 0.45
C LYS A 210 -15.46 -27.04 -1.03
N LYS A 211 -15.97 -28.12 -1.61
CA LYS A 211 -16.40 -28.10 -3.02
C LYS A 211 -17.54 -27.10 -3.20
N LEU A 212 -17.58 -26.48 -4.39
CA LEU A 212 -18.74 -25.73 -4.83
C LEU A 212 -20.03 -26.56 -4.69
N PRO A 213 -21.18 -25.92 -4.42
CA PRO A 213 -22.46 -26.61 -4.29
C PRO A 213 -22.79 -27.39 -5.56
N HIS A 214 -23.68 -28.36 -5.46
CA HIS A 214 -24.14 -29.09 -6.65
C HIS A 214 -24.92 -28.16 -7.59
N ARG A 215 -24.77 -28.39 -8.90
CA ARG A 215 -25.50 -27.64 -9.92
C ARG A 215 -26.98 -28.02 -9.90
N GLY A 216 -27.76 -27.29 -9.10
CA GLY A 216 -29.20 -27.43 -9.01
C GLY A 216 -29.92 -27.03 -10.30
N GLN A 217 -31.12 -27.58 -10.51
CA GLN A 217 -32.02 -27.23 -11.62
C GLN A 217 -33.16 -26.29 -11.17
N LYS A 218 -33.21 -25.91 -9.88
CA LYS A 218 -34.29 -25.06 -9.35
C LYS A 218 -34.16 -23.63 -9.89
N ALA A 219 -35.25 -23.11 -10.46
CA ALA A 219 -35.35 -21.72 -10.92
C ALA A 219 -36.19 -20.85 -9.99
N ALA A 220 -37.21 -21.42 -9.34
CA ALA A 220 -38.13 -20.71 -8.45
C ALA A 220 -37.58 -20.63 -7.01
N PRO A 221 -37.88 -19.54 -6.28
CA PRO A 221 -37.59 -19.43 -4.85
C PRO A 221 -38.39 -20.48 -4.04
N PRO A 222 -38.04 -20.70 -2.77
CA PRO A 222 -38.82 -21.50 -1.84
C PRO A 222 -40.24 -20.93 -1.64
N ASP A 223 -41.17 -21.81 -1.27
CA ASP A 223 -42.46 -21.38 -0.74
C ASP A 223 -42.27 -20.89 0.70
N PHE A 224 -42.43 -19.59 0.93
CA PHE A 224 -42.30 -18.99 2.27
C PHE A 224 -43.63 -19.06 3.04
N ILE A 225 -43.53 -19.18 4.36
CA ILE A 225 -44.68 -19.12 5.27
C ILE A 225 -45.30 -17.72 5.22
N HIS A 226 -44.46 -16.69 5.20
CA HIS A 226 -44.88 -15.28 5.12
C HIS A 226 -44.64 -14.72 3.71
N PRO A 227 -45.68 -14.28 2.98
CA PRO A 227 -45.54 -13.69 1.66
C PRO A 227 -44.61 -12.46 1.61
N GLN A 228 -44.49 -11.74 2.73
CA GLN A 228 -43.63 -10.55 2.87
C GLN A 228 -42.14 -10.87 2.67
N ILE A 229 -41.73 -12.13 2.80
CA ILE A 229 -40.34 -12.56 2.59
C ILE A 229 -39.94 -12.48 1.11
N HIS A 230 -40.91 -12.51 0.19
CA HIS A 230 -40.63 -12.22 -1.22
C HIS A 230 -40.07 -10.82 -1.45
N TRP A 231 -40.32 -9.85 -0.57
CA TRP A 231 -39.71 -8.52 -0.69
C TRP A 231 -38.18 -8.57 -0.64
N LEU A 232 -37.59 -9.56 0.04
CA LEU A 232 -36.12 -9.69 0.07
C LEU A 232 -35.53 -10.05 -1.29
N TYR A 233 -36.35 -10.59 -2.21
CA TYR A 233 -35.98 -10.95 -3.58
C TYR A 233 -36.36 -9.87 -4.60
N GLU A 234 -36.94 -8.76 -4.16
CA GLU A 234 -37.47 -7.69 -5.00
C GLU A 234 -36.93 -6.29 -4.61
N GLU A 235 -36.13 -6.23 -3.55
CA GLU A 235 -35.54 -5.00 -3.03
C GLU A 235 -34.02 -5.09 -3.02
N ASN A 236 -33.39 -3.96 -3.35
CA ASN A 236 -31.97 -3.74 -3.09
C ASN A 236 -31.75 -3.25 -1.65
N LEU A 237 -30.55 -2.76 -1.35
CA LEU A 237 -30.19 -2.25 -0.01
C LEU A 237 -30.90 -0.93 0.37
N ASN A 238 -31.78 -0.37 -0.46
CA ASN A 238 -32.72 0.72 -0.14
C ASN A 238 -34.10 0.23 0.32
N ILE A 239 -34.20 -1.01 0.81
CA ILE A 239 -35.45 -1.55 1.37
C ILE A 239 -36.04 -0.60 2.43
N SER A 240 -37.31 -0.23 2.26
CA SER A 240 -37.93 0.79 3.11
C SER A 240 -38.03 0.36 4.58
N HIS A 241 -37.85 1.32 5.50
CA HIS A 241 -38.05 1.08 6.93
C HIS A 241 -39.44 0.52 7.25
N SER A 242 -40.46 0.86 6.47
CA SER A 242 -41.81 0.31 6.62
C SER A 242 -41.87 -1.19 6.32
N LYS A 243 -41.19 -1.67 5.26
CA LYS A 243 -41.08 -3.10 4.94
C LYS A 243 -40.30 -3.85 6.01
N LEU A 244 -39.17 -3.30 6.45
CA LEU A 244 -38.36 -3.86 7.53
C LEU A 244 -39.17 -4.01 8.83
N ARG A 245 -39.93 -2.99 9.22
CA ARG A 245 -40.80 -3.03 10.41
C ARG A 245 -41.88 -4.10 10.30
N ILE A 246 -42.48 -4.27 9.11
CA ILE A 246 -43.48 -5.32 8.89
C ILE A 246 -42.82 -6.69 9.05
N ILE A 247 -41.67 -6.93 8.40
CA ILE A 247 -40.96 -8.21 8.48
C ILE A 247 -40.58 -8.54 9.93
N THR A 248 -39.98 -7.59 10.66
CA THR A 248 -39.55 -7.81 12.05
C THR A 248 -40.73 -7.95 13.03
N SER A 249 -41.95 -7.59 12.63
CA SER A 249 -43.18 -7.80 13.41
C SER A 249 -43.85 -9.16 13.18
N LEU A 250 -43.38 -9.95 12.20
CA LEU A 250 -43.93 -11.28 11.92
C LEU A 250 -43.67 -12.26 13.07
N PRO A 251 -44.46 -13.35 13.21
CA PRO A 251 -44.25 -14.33 14.27
C PRO A 251 -42.85 -14.98 14.18
N ARG A 252 -42.05 -14.78 15.23
CA ARG A 252 -40.61 -15.13 15.28
C ARG A 252 -40.31 -16.52 14.74
N GLU A 253 -40.91 -17.57 15.29
CA GLU A 253 -40.54 -18.95 14.93
C GLU A 253 -40.70 -19.23 13.42
N SER A 254 -41.80 -18.78 12.83
CA SER A 254 -42.04 -18.91 11.39
C SER A 254 -41.17 -17.97 10.55
N LEU A 255 -40.89 -16.76 11.05
CA LEU A 255 -40.00 -15.82 10.38
C LEU A 255 -38.58 -16.37 10.29
N LEU A 256 -38.05 -16.95 11.37
CA LEU A 256 -36.71 -17.54 11.37
C LEU A 256 -36.60 -18.69 10.37
N LYS A 257 -37.60 -19.56 10.30
CA LYS A 257 -37.65 -20.64 9.28
C LYS A 257 -37.60 -20.09 7.85
N ASP A 258 -38.33 -19.01 7.59
CA ASP A 258 -38.29 -18.37 6.27
C ASP A 258 -36.91 -17.74 5.99
N LEU A 259 -36.32 -17.01 6.94
CA LEU A 259 -34.99 -16.39 6.76
C LEU A 259 -33.87 -17.43 6.59
N GLU A 260 -33.94 -18.54 7.33
CA GLU A 260 -33.06 -19.70 7.13
C GLU A 260 -33.23 -20.30 5.74
N ALA A 261 -34.48 -20.44 5.26
CA ALA A 261 -34.75 -20.91 3.91
C ALA A 261 -34.20 -19.96 2.83
N VAL A 262 -34.17 -18.64 3.08
CA VAL A 262 -33.55 -17.64 2.20
C VAL A 262 -32.04 -17.87 2.06
N LEU A 263 -31.33 -18.11 3.16
CA LEU A 263 -29.89 -18.43 3.12
C LEU A 263 -29.61 -19.76 2.41
N LEU A 264 -30.40 -20.80 2.68
CA LEU A 264 -30.25 -22.09 2.02
C LEU A 264 -30.56 -22.01 0.51
N ASP A 265 -31.49 -21.15 0.10
CA ASP A 265 -31.82 -20.93 -1.29
C ASP A 265 -30.67 -20.25 -2.06
N ALA A 266 -29.95 -19.33 -1.44
CA ALA A 266 -28.77 -18.68 -2.00
C ALA A 266 -27.70 -19.71 -2.43
N VAL A 267 -27.56 -20.79 -1.68
CA VAL A 267 -26.68 -21.92 -2.01
C VAL A 267 -27.31 -22.79 -3.11
N GLN A 268 -28.58 -23.17 -2.96
CA GLN A 268 -29.27 -24.07 -3.89
C GLN A 268 -29.40 -23.50 -5.31
N ARG A 269 -29.62 -22.19 -5.43
CA ARG A 269 -29.78 -21.48 -6.69
C ARG A 269 -28.53 -20.71 -7.12
N TYR A 270 -27.38 -20.92 -6.47
CA TYR A 270 -26.10 -20.30 -6.83
C TYR A 270 -25.84 -20.30 -8.36
N TYR A 271 -25.88 -21.47 -9.01
CA TYR A 271 -25.64 -21.55 -10.47
C TYR A 271 -26.73 -20.91 -11.34
N PHE A 272 -27.97 -20.82 -10.84
CA PHE A 272 -29.02 -20.11 -11.54
C PHE A 272 -28.69 -18.61 -11.58
N PHE A 273 -28.32 -18.03 -10.45
CA PHE A 273 -27.95 -16.61 -10.36
C PHE A 273 -26.62 -16.29 -11.03
N ARG A 274 -25.60 -17.17 -10.95
CA ARG A 274 -24.36 -17.04 -11.74
C ARG A 274 -24.64 -16.99 -13.24
N LYS A 275 -25.57 -17.81 -13.73
CA LYS A 275 -25.98 -17.76 -15.15
C LYS A 275 -26.75 -16.46 -15.45
N LYS A 276 -27.61 -16.00 -14.55
CA LYS A 276 -28.35 -14.74 -14.71
C LYS A 276 -27.38 -13.56 -14.80
N GLU A 277 -26.42 -13.48 -13.87
CA GLU A 277 -25.39 -12.45 -13.83
C GLU A 277 -24.50 -12.47 -15.08
N ALA A 278 -24.04 -13.64 -15.52
CA ALA A 278 -23.27 -13.77 -16.76
C ALA A 278 -24.04 -13.33 -18.03
N LEU A 279 -25.38 -13.38 -18.03
CA LEU A 279 -26.21 -13.03 -19.19
C LEU A 279 -26.73 -11.57 -19.16
N ALA A 280 -27.05 -11.04 -17.98
CA ALA A 280 -27.75 -9.78 -17.82
C ALA A 280 -27.03 -8.78 -16.90
N GLY A 281 -25.88 -9.16 -16.33
CA GLY A 281 -25.22 -8.42 -15.27
C GLY A 281 -25.81 -8.67 -13.89
N TRP A 282 -25.14 -8.13 -12.88
CA TRP A 282 -25.62 -8.13 -11.51
C TRP A 282 -26.90 -7.28 -11.38
N ASP A 283 -27.87 -7.80 -10.64
CA ASP A 283 -29.21 -7.22 -10.49
C ASP A 283 -29.47 -7.00 -8.99
N ASP A 284 -29.14 -5.80 -8.51
CA ASP A 284 -29.19 -5.44 -7.08
C ASP A 284 -30.57 -5.67 -6.45
N ASP A 285 -31.65 -5.48 -7.22
CA ASP A 285 -33.03 -5.60 -6.72
C ASP A 285 -33.40 -7.05 -6.37
N CYS A 286 -32.70 -8.05 -6.89
CA CYS A 286 -33.07 -9.45 -6.66
C CYS A 286 -31.93 -10.36 -6.22
N MET A 287 -30.71 -9.83 -6.08
CA MET A 287 -29.52 -10.60 -5.70
C MET A 287 -28.97 -10.23 -4.31
N LYS A 288 -29.64 -9.33 -3.56
CA LYS A 288 -29.27 -8.96 -2.18
C LYS A 288 -29.99 -9.74 -1.09
N PHE A 289 -30.88 -10.66 -1.45
CA PHE A 289 -31.66 -11.46 -0.49
C PHE A 289 -30.85 -12.19 0.60
N PRO A 290 -29.62 -12.72 0.37
CA PRO A 290 -28.86 -13.37 1.44
C PRO A 290 -28.33 -12.36 2.46
N VAL A 291 -27.95 -11.16 2.01
CA VAL A 291 -27.51 -10.04 2.86
C VAL A 291 -28.66 -9.60 3.77
N HIS A 292 -29.85 -9.40 3.17
CA HIS A 292 -31.04 -9.05 3.94
C HIS A 292 -31.38 -10.09 5.01
N ALA A 293 -31.31 -11.39 4.65
CA ALA A 293 -31.59 -12.46 5.59
C ALA A 293 -30.62 -12.47 6.77
N LEU A 294 -29.32 -12.31 6.52
CA LEU A 294 -28.31 -12.24 7.58
C LEU A 294 -28.55 -11.06 8.53
N PHE A 295 -28.86 -9.88 7.99
CA PHE A 295 -29.11 -8.69 8.80
C PHE A 295 -30.35 -8.83 9.67
N LEU A 296 -31.43 -9.38 9.12
CA LEU A 296 -32.65 -9.63 9.86
C LEU A 296 -32.45 -10.68 10.96
N LEU A 297 -31.68 -11.75 10.69
CA LEU A 297 -31.32 -12.73 11.72
C LEU A 297 -30.51 -12.07 12.86
N GLY A 298 -29.59 -11.16 12.52
CA GLY A 298 -28.86 -10.34 13.49
C GLY A 298 -29.77 -9.43 14.32
N GLU A 299 -30.63 -8.64 13.68
CA GLU A 299 -31.60 -7.75 14.35
C GLU A 299 -32.51 -8.53 15.31
N LEU A 300 -32.94 -9.72 14.90
CA LEU A 300 -33.77 -10.61 15.72
C LEU A 300 -32.97 -11.32 16.82
N ARG A 301 -31.63 -11.19 16.87
CA ARG A 301 -30.74 -11.91 17.80
C ARG A 301 -31.04 -13.41 17.78
N ALA A 302 -31.12 -13.96 16.58
CA ALA A 302 -31.53 -15.34 16.31
C ALA A 302 -30.39 -16.34 16.51
N THR A 303 -29.89 -16.46 17.75
CA THR A 303 -28.85 -17.43 18.11
C THR A 303 -29.20 -18.86 17.70
N GLU A 304 -30.50 -19.21 17.72
CA GLU A 304 -31.01 -20.50 17.26
C GLU A 304 -30.75 -20.81 15.77
N SER A 305 -30.54 -19.78 14.94
CA SER A 305 -30.28 -19.90 13.50
C SER A 305 -28.79 -20.01 13.16
N LEU A 306 -27.89 -19.89 14.15
CA LEU A 306 -26.43 -20.01 13.95
C LEU A 306 -26.00 -21.27 13.18
N PRO A 307 -26.60 -22.47 13.38
CA PRO A 307 -26.22 -23.64 12.59
C PRO A 307 -26.41 -23.44 11.08
N VAL A 308 -27.51 -22.81 10.65
CA VAL A 308 -27.80 -22.53 9.23
C VAL A 308 -26.89 -21.42 8.72
N VAL A 309 -26.66 -20.37 9.52
CA VAL A 309 -25.73 -19.29 9.18
C VAL A 309 -24.32 -19.84 8.98
N PHE A 310 -23.81 -20.67 9.90
CA PHE A 310 -22.49 -21.29 9.78
C PHE A 310 -22.41 -22.32 8.64
N GLU A 311 -23.51 -23.00 8.31
CA GLU A 311 -23.57 -23.85 7.10
C GLU A 311 -23.42 -23.01 5.82
N PHE A 312 -24.09 -21.85 5.76
CA PHE A 312 -23.96 -20.91 4.66
C PHE A 312 -22.55 -20.32 4.56
N PHE A 313 -21.99 -19.80 5.66
CA PHE A 313 -20.62 -19.26 5.71
C PHE A 313 -19.52 -20.34 5.60
N SER A 314 -19.91 -21.61 5.63
CA SER A 314 -19.02 -22.73 5.33
C SER A 314 -18.97 -23.11 3.85
N GLN A 315 -19.74 -22.45 2.97
CA GLN A 315 -19.67 -22.69 1.53
C GLN A 315 -18.32 -22.22 0.94
N HIS A 316 -18.05 -22.61 -0.30
CA HIS A 316 -16.85 -22.20 -1.06
C HIS A 316 -16.77 -20.67 -1.20
N GLU A 317 -15.55 -20.09 -1.26
CA GLU A 317 -15.31 -18.64 -1.38
C GLU A 317 -16.14 -18.02 -2.52
N GLU A 318 -16.13 -18.60 -3.72
CA GLU A 318 -16.90 -18.10 -4.87
C GLU A 318 -18.42 -17.98 -4.61
N VAL A 319 -18.98 -18.71 -3.64
CA VAL A 319 -20.39 -18.56 -3.24
C VAL A 319 -20.54 -17.34 -2.34
N LEU A 320 -19.65 -17.18 -1.35
CA LEU A 320 -19.66 -16.05 -0.42
C LEU A 320 -19.34 -14.75 -1.15
N ASP A 321 -18.29 -14.73 -1.96
CA ASP A 321 -17.88 -13.59 -2.76
C ASP A 321 -18.96 -13.17 -3.75
N PHE A 322 -19.67 -14.12 -4.35
CA PHE A 322 -20.77 -13.80 -5.26
C PHE A 322 -21.92 -13.08 -4.54
N TRP A 323 -22.24 -13.46 -3.30
CA TRP A 323 -23.39 -12.88 -2.59
C TRP A 323 -23.04 -11.63 -1.77
N PHE A 324 -21.83 -11.59 -1.22
CA PHE A 324 -21.40 -10.55 -0.29
C PHE A 324 -20.32 -9.65 -0.87
N SER A 325 -19.48 -10.10 -1.80
CA SER A 325 -18.36 -9.31 -2.35
C SER A 325 -17.64 -8.54 -1.23
N ASP A 326 -17.50 -7.22 -1.37
CA ASP A 326 -16.79 -6.36 -0.43
C ASP A 326 -17.53 -6.24 0.92
N TYR A 327 -18.85 -6.47 0.96
CA TYR A 327 -19.61 -6.52 2.21
C TYR A 327 -19.16 -7.65 3.14
N LEU A 328 -18.49 -8.68 2.60
CA LEU A 328 -18.03 -9.82 3.40
C LEU A 328 -17.11 -9.40 4.53
N THR A 329 -16.24 -8.40 4.32
CA THR A 329 -15.21 -7.99 5.28
C THR A 329 -15.49 -6.65 5.99
N GLU A 330 -16.49 -5.91 5.53
CA GLU A 330 -16.76 -4.55 6.02
C GLU A 330 -17.87 -4.51 7.10
N ILE A 331 -18.97 -5.24 6.87
CA ILE A 331 -20.21 -5.06 7.66
C ILE A 331 -20.81 -6.36 8.21
N ASN A 332 -20.29 -7.52 7.84
CA ASN A 332 -20.88 -8.81 8.25
C ASN A 332 -20.57 -9.20 9.71
N TRP A 333 -19.50 -8.69 10.31
CA TRP A 333 -19.16 -8.90 11.71
C TRP A 333 -20.29 -8.49 12.66
N GLU A 334 -21.09 -7.49 12.30
CA GLU A 334 -22.10 -6.90 13.18
C GLU A 334 -23.35 -7.82 13.35
N PRO A 335 -23.92 -8.42 12.30
CA PRO A 335 -24.86 -9.54 12.46
C PRO A 335 -24.32 -10.66 13.37
N PHE A 336 -23.07 -11.08 13.18
CA PHE A 336 -22.45 -12.11 14.03
C PHE A 336 -22.33 -11.67 15.48
N TYR A 337 -22.04 -10.39 15.74
CA TYR A 337 -22.03 -9.82 17.09
C TYR A 337 -23.37 -10.10 17.78
N TYR A 338 -24.50 -9.79 17.12
CA TYR A 338 -25.82 -9.99 17.71
C TYR A 338 -26.20 -11.46 17.88
N LEU A 339 -25.79 -12.32 16.94
CA LEU A 339 -26.05 -13.76 17.02
C LEU A 339 -25.27 -14.42 18.17
N LEU A 340 -24.05 -13.95 18.44
CA LEU A 340 -23.13 -14.48 19.46
C LEU A 340 -23.16 -13.70 20.78
N GLU A 341 -23.92 -12.60 20.85
CA GLU A 341 -23.94 -11.68 22.00
C GLU A 341 -24.20 -12.41 23.32
N LYS A 342 -25.01 -13.47 23.34
CA LYS A 342 -25.30 -14.21 24.58
C LYS A 342 -24.25 -15.26 24.92
N ASP A 343 -23.62 -15.87 23.92
CA ASP A 343 -22.72 -17.01 24.09
C ASP A 343 -21.73 -17.09 22.92
N ILE A 344 -20.50 -16.62 23.16
CA ILE A 344 -19.44 -16.66 22.15
C ILE A 344 -18.90 -18.08 21.93
N SER A 345 -19.16 -19.01 22.85
CA SER A 345 -18.65 -20.39 22.74
C SER A 345 -19.23 -21.13 21.55
N LEU A 346 -20.42 -20.72 21.07
CA LEU A 346 -21.10 -21.27 19.90
C LEU A 346 -20.31 -21.12 18.59
N ALA A 347 -19.39 -20.16 18.51
CA ALA A 347 -18.54 -19.96 17.35
C ALA A 347 -17.40 -20.98 17.25
N ARG A 348 -17.07 -21.70 18.33
CA ARG A 348 -15.84 -22.51 18.41
C ARG A 348 -15.75 -23.56 17.31
N ASP A 349 -16.81 -24.35 17.14
CA ASP A 349 -16.81 -25.44 16.16
C ASP A 349 -16.72 -24.92 14.73
N PHE A 350 -17.30 -23.74 14.45
CA PHE A 350 -17.19 -23.09 13.15
C PHE A 350 -15.75 -22.62 12.87
N LEU A 351 -15.09 -21.97 13.83
CA LEU A 351 -13.70 -21.50 13.68
C LEU A 351 -12.71 -22.67 13.52
N LEU A 352 -13.01 -23.81 14.13
CA LEU A 352 -12.24 -25.06 14.00
C LEU A 352 -12.70 -25.94 12.83
N ASN A 353 -13.70 -25.53 12.05
CA ASN A 353 -14.22 -26.31 10.94
C ASN A 353 -13.19 -26.37 9.79
N PRO A 354 -12.83 -27.57 9.30
CA PRO A 354 -11.93 -27.72 8.17
C PRO A 354 -12.47 -27.12 6.87
N GLY A 355 -11.58 -26.50 6.08
CA GLY A 355 -11.89 -26.04 4.73
C GLY A 355 -12.82 -24.83 4.63
N VAL A 356 -13.08 -24.15 5.74
CA VAL A 356 -13.86 -22.91 5.76
C VAL A 356 -12.95 -21.73 5.41
N TYR A 357 -13.43 -20.90 4.49
CA TYR A 357 -12.73 -19.75 3.94
C TYR A 357 -12.27 -18.74 5.00
N THR A 358 -11.10 -18.13 4.78
CA THR A 358 -10.44 -17.18 5.68
C THR A 358 -11.36 -16.06 6.14
N TYR A 359 -11.92 -15.27 5.21
CA TYR A 359 -12.71 -14.10 5.56
C TYR A 359 -14.06 -14.46 6.21
N ALA A 360 -14.62 -15.64 5.90
CA ALA A 360 -15.82 -16.12 6.59
C ALA A 360 -15.57 -16.34 8.10
N LYS A 361 -14.36 -16.77 8.49
CA LYS A 361 -13.98 -16.90 9.90
C LYS A 361 -13.59 -15.58 10.54
N THR A 362 -12.97 -14.67 9.77
CA THR A 362 -12.56 -13.34 10.26
C THR A 362 -13.75 -12.57 10.83
N GLU A 363 -14.89 -12.51 10.12
CA GLU A 363 -16.09 -11.80 10.59
C GLU A 363 -16.56 -12.26 11.97
N VAL A 364 -16.46 -13.57 12.22
CA VAL A 364 -16.86 -14.18 13.50
C VAL A 364 -15.89 -13.83 14.61
N VAL A 365 -14.58 -13.77 14.32
CA VAL A 365 -13.58 -13.37 15.31
C VAL A 365 -13.69 -11.88 15.63
N THR A 366 -13.86 -11.03 14.61
CA THR A 366 -14.13 -9.60 14.79
C THR A 366 -15.38 -9.39 15.64
N ALA A 367 -16.46 -10.12 15.37
CA ALA A 367 -17.67 -10.09 16.18
C ALA A 367 -17.42 -10.40 17.66
N ILE A 368 -16.66 -11.46 17.97
CA ILE A 368 -16.32 -11.84 19.36
C ILE A 368 -15.46 -10.74 20.02
N ALA A 369 -14.50 -10.17 19.30
CA ALA A 369 -13.71 -9.05 19.81
C ALA A 369 -14.59 -7.83 20.15
N GLN A 370 -15.54 -7.49 19.28
CA GLN A 370 -16.51 -6.42 19.51
C GLN A 370 -17.45 -6.73 20.69
N VAL A 371 -17.88 -7.99 20.87
CA VAL A 371 -18.65 -8.41 22.07
C VAL A 371 -17.91 -8.02 23.35
N VAL A 372 -16.60 -8.21 23.42
CA VAL A 372 -15.80 -7.84 24.60
C VAL A 372 -15.64 -6.34 24.74
N LEU A 373 -15.38 -5.64 23.63
CA LEU A 373 -15.17 -4.20 23.64
C LEU A 373 -16.43 -3.44 24.08
N HIS A 374 -17.62 -3.91 23.68
CA HIS A 374 -18.91 -3.37 24.13
C HIS A 374 -19.32 -3.87 25.52
N ASN A 375 -18.79 -5.00 25.99
CA ASN A 375 -19.13 -5.62 27.28
C ASN A 375 -17.84 -5.99 28.06
N PRO A 376 -17.10 -5.00 28.61
CA PRO A 376 -15.78 -5.22 29.20
C PRO A 376 -15.76 -6.22 30.37
N GLU A 377 -16.89 -6.42 31.06
CA GLU A 377 -17.05 -7.41 32.12
C GLU A 377 -16.88 -8.85 31.63
N ARG A 378 -17.06 -9.10 30.33
CA ARG A 378 -16.89 -10.42 29.69
C ARG A 378 -15.47 -10.68 29.20
N LYS A 379 -14.52 -9.77 29.48
CA LYS A 379 -13.12 -9.91 29.06
C LYS A 379 -12.49 -11.24 29.49
N ALA A 380 -12.80 -11.75 30.68
CA ALA A 380 -12.26 -13.03 31.16
C ALA A 380 -12.77 -14.23 30.33
N GLU A 381 -14.05 -14.24 29.96
CA GLU A 381 -14.67 -15.27 29.13
C GLU A 381 -14.01 -15.32 27.74
N ALA A 382 -13.86 -14.16 27.11
CA ALA A 382 -13.23 -14.10 25.80
C ALA A 382 -11.72 -14.37 25.83
N THR A 383 -11.02 -13.96 26.90
CA THR A 383 -9.62 -14.34 27.10
C THR A 383 -9.49 -15.85 27.08
N GLU A 384 -10.34 -16.57 27.81
CA GLU A 384 -10.32 -18.03 27.83
C GLU A 384 -10.70 -18.63 26.47
N PHE A 385 -11.69 -18.07 25.78
CA PHE A 385 -12.08 -18.49 24.43
C PHE A 385 -10.90 -18.44 23.45
N PHE A 386 -10.25 -17.28 23.31
CA PHE A 386 -9.13 -17.10 22.39
C PHE A 386 -7.89 -17.87 22.83
N ASN A 387 -7.60 -17.92 24.12
CA ASN A 387 -6.50 -18.71 24.67
C ASN A 387 -6.67 -20.19 24.27
N SER A 388 -7.85 -20.75 24.49
CA SER A 388 -8.19 -22.12 24.12
C SER A 388 -8.18 -22.34 22.60
N LEU A 389 -8.64 -21.37 21.81
CA LEU A 389 -8.62 -21.44 20.35
C LEU A 389 -7.19 -21.47 19.80
N PHE A 390 -6.31 -20.58 20.25
CA PHE A 390 -4.91 -20.52 19.80
C PHE A 390 -4.11 -21.75 20.23
N HIS A 391 -4.36 -22.27 21.44
CA HIS A 391 -3.78 -23.54 21.88
C HIS A 391 -4.23 -24.72 21.01
N GLU A 392 -5.47 -24.72 20.53
CA GLU A 392 -5.96 -25.76 19.63
C GLU A 392 -5.29 -25.67 18.25
N PHE A 393 -5.14 -24.46 17.70
CA PHE A 393 -4.39 -24.26 16.45
C PHE A 393 -2.95 -24.73 16.58
N ALA A 394 -2.26 -24.41 17.68
CA ALA A 394 -0.87 -24.81 17.88
C ALA A 394 -0.68 -26.35 17.96
N LYS A 395 -1.71 -27.08 18.38
CA LYS A 395 -1.71 -28.56 18.44
C LYS A 395 -2.20 -29.21 17.14
N THR A 396 -2.94 -28.46 16.34
CA THR A 396 -3.58 -28.96 15.13
C THR A 396 -2.56 -29.00 13.99
N GLY A 397 -2.30 -30.20 13.46
CA GLY A 397 -1.43 -30.36 12.30
C GLY A 397 -2.09 -29.88 11.01
N ILE A 398 -1.29 -29.30 10.10
CA ILE A 398 -1.73 -28.72 8.80
C ILE A 398 -2.67 -29.66 8.00
N ARG A 399 -2.47 -30.98 8.09
CA ARG A 399 -3.31 -31.99 7.40
C ARG A 399 -4.77 -32.02 7.85
N SER A 400 -5.11 -31.40 8.97
CA SER A 400 -6.50 -31.24 9.43
C SER A 400 -7.32 -30.33 8.52
N ASN A 401 -6.66 -29.52 7.69
CA ASN A 401 -7.29 -28.51 6.84
C ASN A 401 -8.04 -27.42 7.63
N VAL A 402 -7.63 -27.16 8.88
CA VAL A 402 -8.18 -26.09 9.74
C VAL A 402 -7.31 -24.84 9.72
N ILE A 403 -5.99 -25.03 9.57
CA ILE A 403 -4.98 -23.99 9.69
C ILE A 403 -4.97 -23.15 8.42
N ASP A 404 -5.11 -21.84 8.60
CA ASP A 404 -4.97 -20.83 7.57
C ASP A 404 -4.15 -19.67 8.13
N SER A 405 -3.05 -19.33 7.47
CA SER A 405 -2.06 -18.39 8.03
C SER A 405 -2.55 -16.97 8.12
N ASP A 406 -3.35 -16.54 7.13
CA ASP A 406 -3.93 -15.21 7.13
C ASP A 406 -5.05 -15.11 8.16
N PHE A 407 -5.94 -16.12 8.23
CA PHE A 407 -6.98 -16.15 9.27
C PHE A 407 -6.40 -16.08 10.68
N ILE A 408 -5.37 -16.89 10.99
CA ILE A 408 -4.75 -16.89 12.32
C ILE A 408 -4.14 -15.52 12.62
N ALA A 409 -3.51 -14.86 11.64
CA ALA A 409 -2.96 -13.51 11.80
C ALA A 409 -4.05 -12.47 12.09
N TYR A 410 -5.18 -12.51 11.37
CA TYR A 410 -6.32 -11.62 11.64
C TYR A 410 -6.95 -11.89 13.00
N ALA A 411 -7.14 -13.16 13.36
CA ALA A 411 -7.68 -13.53 14.66
C ALA A 411 -6.79 -13.10 15.83
N ILE A 412 -5.47 -13.17 15.65
CA ILE A 412 -4.49 -12.62 16.60
C ILE A 412 -4.67 -11.11 16.70
N GLY A 413 -4.84 -10.39 15.59
CA GLY A 413 -5.01 -8.95 15.59
C GLY A 413 -6.24 -8.48 16.36
N ASP A 414 -7.41 -9.00 15.99
CA ASP A 414 -8.67 -8.67 16.68
C ASP A 414 -8.62 -9.00 18.18
N ALA A 415 -8.06 -10.16 18.54
CA ALA A 415 -7.95 -10.58 19.93
C ALA A 415 -6.92 -9.73 20.69
N ALA A 416 -5.79 -9.39 20.07
CA ALA A 416 -4.75 -8.56 20.67
C ALA A 416 -5.24 -7.13 20.89
N GLU A 417 -6.03 -6.56 19.99
CA GLU A 417 -6.58 -5.22 20.14
C GLU A 417 -7.64 -5.15 21.26
N ALA A 418 -8.48 -6.17 21.39
CA ALA A 418 -9.57 -6.21 22.37
C ALA A 418 -9.16 -6.68 23.79
N ILE A 419 -8.20 -7.61 23.92
CA ILE A 419 -8.06 -8.43 25.15
C ILE A 419 -6.70 -8.28 25.86
N ASP A 420 -5.63 -7.94 25.16
CA ASP A 420 -4.26 -7.60 25.62
C ASP A 420 -3.91 -7.60 27.13
N PRO A 421 -2.68 -7.97 27.57
CA PRO A 421 -1.61 -8.77 26.93
C PRO A 421 -1.64 -10.26 27.32
N LEU A 422 -2.73 -10.72 27.95
CA LEU A 422 -2.85 -12.07 28.51
C LEU A 422 -2.76 -13.20 27.46
N LEU A 423 -2.98 -12.90 26.18
CA LEU A 423 -2.98 -13.88 25.09
C LEU A 423 -1.59 -14.13 24.49
N LEU A 424 -0.61 -13.27 24.74
CA LEU A 424 0.74 -13.37 24.14
C LEU A 424 1.40 -14.76 24.32
N PRO A 425 1.33 -15.42 25.50
CA PRO A 425 1.88 -16.76 25.67
C PRO A 425 1.24 -17.83 24.80
N ALA A 426 -0.07 -17.72 24.50
CA ALA A 426 -0.79 -18.66 23.64
C ALA A 426 -0.51 -18.41 22.15
N ILE A 427 -0.17 -17.17 21.80
CA ILE A 427 0.12 -16.75 20.43
C ILE A 427 1.55 -17.13 20.01
N LYS A 428 2.51 -17.05 20.94
CA LYS A 428 3.94 -17.29 20.64
C LYS A 428 4.21 -18.63 19.91
N PRO A 429 3.65 -19.78 20.33
CA PRO A 429 3.88 -21.05 19.64
C PRO A 429 3.43 -21.02 18.17
N LEU A 430 2.38 -20.27 17.82
CA LEU A 430 1.88 -20.17 16.44
C LEU A 430 2.91 -19.48 15.53
N PHE A 431 3.61 -18.46 16.03
CA PHE A 431 4.72 -17.83 15.32
C PHE A 431 5.92 -18.79 15.19
N GLU A 432 6.27 -19.49 16.26
CA GLU A 432 7.43 -20.41 16.29
C GLU A 432 7.28 -21.58 15.31
N ILE A 433 6.05 -22.08 15.11
CA ILE A 433 5.76 -23.16 14.14
C ILE A 433 5.43 -22.65 12.72
N GLY A 434 5.46 -21.34 12.48
CA GLY A 434 5.23 -20.73 11.17
C GLY A 434 3.77 -20.75 10.70
N TYR A 435 2.81 -20.76 11.63
CA TYR A 435 1.38 -20.75 11.29
C TYR A 435 0.83 -19.36 11.04
N VAL A 436 1.54 -18.28 11.42
CA VAL A 436 1.04 -16.90 11.35
C VAL A 436 1.63 -16.18 10.14
N SER A 437 0.76 -15.56 9.34
CA SER A 437 1.15 -14.58 8.31
C SER A 437 1.83 -13.36 8.96
N THR A 438 3.02 -13.01 8.48
CA THR A 438 3.82 -11.89 8.97
C THR A 438 3.58 -10.57 8.23
N VAL A 439 2.67 -10.54 7.25
CA VAL A 439 2.32 -9.31 6.54
C VAL A 439 1.87 -8.22 7.52
N SER A 440 1.00 -8.54 8.48
CA SER A 440 0.41 -7.55 9.40
C SER A 440 1.38 -7.10 10.51
N TYR A 441 2.02 -8.05 11.21
CA TYR A 441 2.82 -7.75 12.41
C TYR A 441 4.33 -7.89 12.22
N LYS A 442 4.82 -8.33 11.06
CA LYS A 442 6.24 -8.61 10.74
C LYS A 442 6.93 -9.69 11.58
N SER A 443 6.70 -9.77 12.87
CA SER A 443 7.26 -10.75 13.82
C SER A 443 6.47 -10.77 15.13
N TYR A 444 6.70 -11.80 15.96
CA TYR A 444 6.15 -11.86 17.31
C TYR A 444 6.61 -10.67 18.18
N ASP A 445 7.88 -10.27 18.10
CA ASP A 445 8.39 -9.13 18.89
C ASP A 445 7.73 -7.80 18.49
N ALA A 446 7.44 -7.61 17.20
CA ALA A 446 6.72 -6.45 16.72
C ALA A 446 5.24 -6.46 17.15
N LEU A 447 4.59 -7.63 17.20
CA LEU A 447 3.27 -7.78 17.83
C LEU A 447 3.31 -7.41 19.31
N VAL A 448 4.29 -7.92 20.07
CA VAL A 448 4.46 -7.56 21.50
C VAL A 448 4.62 -6.05 21.66
N LYS A 449 5.43 -5.41 20.82
CA LYS A 449 5.60 -3.95 20.84
C LYS A 449 4.30 -3.21 20.53
N HIS A 450 3.52 -3.71 19.56
CA HIS A 450 2.23 -3.13 19.19
C HIS A 450 1.22 -3.22 20.33
N CYS A 451 1.09 -4.40 20.97
CA CYS A 451 0.24 -4.62 22.13
C CYS A 451 0.54 -3.63 23.27
N HIS A 452 1.82 -3.37 23.56
CA HIS A 452 2.22 -2.45 24.64
C HIS A 452 2.16 -0.96 24.26
N ASN A 453 1.69 -0.59 23.06
CA ASN A 453 1.59 0.82 22.66
C ASN A 453 0.38 1.50 23.33
N PRO A 454 0.59 2.52 24.19
CA PRO A 454 -0.52 3.22 24.85
C PRO A 454 -1.33 4.12 23.91
N ASP A 455 -0.79 4.52 22.76
CA ASP A 455 -1.41 5.44 21.81
C ASP A 455 -2.22 4.72 20.71
N ARG A 456 -2.56 3.44 20.91
CA ARG A 456 -3.34 2.69 19.93
C ARG A 456 -4.76 3.26 19.83
N LEU A 457 -5.27 3.37 18.61
CA LEU A 457 -6.65 3.77 18.36
C LEU A 457 -7.61 2.73 18.95
N SER A 458 -8.76 3.19 19.46
CA SER A 458 -9.81 2.29 19.95
C SER A 458 -10.44 1.55 18.77
N PRO A 459 -10.44 0.20 18.78
CA PRO A 459 -11.08 -0.59 17.73
C PRO A 459 -12.61 -0.70 17.91
N LEU A 460 -13.21 -0.02 18.91
CA LEU A 460 -14.65 -0.11 19.20
C LEU A 460 -15.47 0.41 18.01
N LYS A 461 -16.17 -0.50 17.32
CA LYS A 461 -17.06 -0.17 16.19
C LYS A 461 -18.48 0.12 16.70
N PRO A 462 -19.22 1.08 16.12
CA PRO A 462 -20.60 1.35 16.53
C PRO A 462 -21.52 0.16 16.23
N LEU A 463 -22.58 0.02 17.04
CA LEU A 463 -23.64 -0.96 16.83
C LEU A 463 -24.90 -0.23 16.34
N LEU A 464 -25.38 -0.61 15.16
CA LEU A 464 -26.51 -0.03 14.46
C LEU A 464 -27.73 -0.96 14.56
N ASN A 465 -28.92 -0.37 14.75
CA ASN A 465 -30.15 -1.13 14.53
C ASN A 465 -30.36 -1.35 13.03
N ILE A 466 -31.30 -2.23 12.68
CA ILE A 466 -31.57 -2.59 11.28
C ILE A 466 -31.84 -1.38 10.37
N TYR A 467 -32.48 -0.31 10.85
CA TYR A 467 -32.80 0.87 10.05
C TYR A 467 -31.55 1.70 9.78
N ASP A 468 -30.82 2.04 10.84
CA ASP A 468 -29.59 2.82 10.76
C ASP A 468 -28.53 2.11 9.93
N ARG A 469 -28.49 0.76 9.94
CA ARG A 469 -27.58 -0.02 9.10
C ARG A 469 -27.87 0.15 7.61
N TYR A 470 -29.12 0.05 7.18
CA TYR A 470 -29.43 0.28 5.76
C TYR A 470 -29.16 1.74 5.35
N ASP A 471 -29.46 2.69 6.23
CA ASP A 471 -29.17 4.10 5.97
C ASP A 471 -27.65 4.34 5.85
N ASP A 472 -26.84 3.78 6.75
CA ASP A 472 -25.37 3.86 6.77
C ASP A 472 -24.74 3.26 5.51
N ILE A 473 -25.20 2.08 5.09
CA ILE A 473 -24.74 1.45 3.84
C ILE A 473 -25.03 2.36 2.65
N ASN A 474 -26.25 2.89 2.53
CA ASN A 474 -26.61 3.72 1.40
C ASN A 474 -25.82 5.03 1.39
N ASN A 475 -25.54 5.62 2.55
CA ASN A 475 -24.74 6.86 2.64
C ASN A 475 -23.27 6.60 2.34
N SER A 476 -22.66 5.58 2.96
CA SER A 476 -21.24 5.25 2.79
C SER A 476 -20.90 4.86 1.36
N TRP A 477 -21.78 4.11 0.68
CA TRP A 477 -21.57 3.76 -0.73
C TRP A 477 -21.70 4.96 -1.67
N ASN A 478 -22.58 5.93 -1.36
CA ASN A 478 -22.66 7.17 -2.13
C ASN A 478 -21.39 8.02 -1.96
N GLU A 479 -20.89 8.16 -0.72
CA GLU A 479 -19.64 8.87 -0.44
C GLU A 479 -18.44 8.20 -1.14
N TYR A 480 -18.32 6.87 -1.07
CA TYR A 480 -17.27 6.12 -1.78
C TYR A 480 -17.32 6.32 -3.30
N MET A 481 -18.52 6.32 -3.89
CA MET A 481 -18.70 6.54 -5.33
C MET A 481 -18.41 7.99 -5.74
N GLU A 482 -18.65 8.97 -4.86
CA GLU A 482 -18.25 10.36 -5.05
C GLU A 482 -16.72 10.51 -4.99
N GLU A 483 -16.04 9.90 -4.01
CA GLU A 483 -14.58 9.89 -3.91
C GLU A 483 -13.89 9.20 -5.10
N LEU A 484 -14.44 8.08 -5.60
CA LEU A 484 -13.93 7.41 -6.80
C LEU A 484 -14.10 8.27 -8.07
N ASN A 485 -15.16 9.07 -8.14
CA ASN A 485 -15.37 10.01 -9.24
C ASN A 485 -14.45 11.24 -9.14
N GLU A 486 -14.13 11.71 -7.93
CA GLU A 486 -13.17 12.80 -7.70
C GLU A 486 -11.71 12.35 -7.86
N SER A 487 -11.36 11.11 -7.48
CA SER A 487 -10.01 10.54 -7.64
C SER A 487 -9.64 10.20 -9.09
N ARG A 488 -10.57 10.43 -10.04
CA ARG A 488 -10.32 10.41 -11.49
C ARG A 488 -9.52 11.64 -11.95
N TYR A 489 -8.52 12.06 -11.19
CA TYR A 489 -7.44 12.90 -11.70
C TYR A 489 -6.59 12.04 -12.66
N PRO A 490 -6.36 12.46 -13.91
CA PRO A 490 -5.37 11.81 -14.73
C PRO A 490 -4.04 11.95 -14.00
N PHE A 491 -3.45 10.83 -13.58
CA PHE A 491 -2.01 10.75 -13.31
C PHE A 491 -1.31 11.28 -14.58
N GLU A 492 -0.99 12.57 -14.59
CA GLU A 492 -0.06 13.12 -15.56
C GLU A 492 1.28 12.48 -15.24
N ASN A 493 1.55 11.38 -15.95
CA ASN A 493 2.83 10.69 -15.98
C ASN A 493 3.90 11.68 -16.44
N HIS A 494 4.45 12.43 -15.49
CA HIS A 494 5.78 13.01 -15.60
C HIS A 494 6.81 11.97 -15.14
N THR A 495 6.71 10.75 -15.65
CA THR A 495 7.89 9.90 -15.72
C THR A 495 8.86 10.59 -16.68
N PRO A 496 10.12 10.86 -16.28
CA PRO A 496 11.11 11.32 -17.23
C PRO A 496 11.18 10.27 -18.35
N PHE A 497 10.99 10.72 -19.59
CA PHE A 497 11.04 9.86 -20.76
C PHE A 497 12.37 9.11 -20.80
N ILE A 498 12.33 7.82 -20.44
CA ILE A 498 13.44 6.90 -20.67
C ILE A 498 13.41 6.61 -22.16
N ALA A 499 14.30 7.27 -22.91
CA ALA A 499 14.44 7.00 -24.32
C ALA A 499 14.77 5.51 -24.50
N PRO A 500 13.97 4.74 -25.28
CA PRO A 500 14.32 3.36 -25.56
C PRO A 500 15.72 3.29 -26.17
N PRO A 501 16.49 2.22 -25.92
CA PRO A 501 17.84 2.08 -26.43
C PRO A 501 17.85 2.32 -27.95
N LYS A 502 18.61 3.33 -28.39
CA LYS A 502 18.69 3.69 -29.81
C LYS A 502 19.23 2.51 -30.59
N THR A 503 18.44 1.99 -31.53
CA THR A 503 18.89 0.95 -32.46
C THR A 503 20.14 1.43 -33.20
N GLY A 504 21.25 0.72 -33.06
CA GLY A 504 22.48 1.02 -33.76
C GLY A 504 22.30 0.91 -35.27
N ARG A 505 22.95 1.78 -36.05
CA ARG A 505 22.84 1.84 -37.52
C ARG A 505 23.08 0.48 -38.21
N ASN A 506 23.88 -0.40 -37.60
CA ASN A 506 24.23 -1.71 -38.15
C ASN A 506 23.44 -2.87 -37.52
N ASP A 507 22.59 -2.63 -36.52
CA ASP A 507 21.81 -3.65 -35.82
C ASP A 507 20.63 -4.13 -36.69
N PRO A 508 20.07 -5.32 -36.43
CA PRO A 508 18.83 -5.77 -37.05
C PRO A 508 17.71 -4.75 -36.88
N CYS A 509 16.96 -4.47 -37.94
CA CYS A 509 15.94 -3.43 -37.92
C CYS A 509 14.75 -3.85 -37.03
N PRO A 510 14.30 -2.98 -36.11
CA PRO A 510 13.24 -3.30 -35.15
C PRO A 510 11.85 -3.52 -35.78
N CYS A 511 11.66 -3.21 -37.06
CA CYS A 511 10.44 -3.53 -37.80
C CYS A 511 10.30 -5.02 -38.17
N GLY A 512 11.27 -5.87 -37.79
CA GLY A 512 11.23 -7.30 -38.05
C GLY A 512 11.68 -7.71 -39.45
N SER A 513 12.27 -6.80 -40.24
CA SER A 513 12.69 -7.10 -41.62
C SER A 513 13.94 -7.98 -41.73
N GLY A 514 14.67 -8.20 -40.64
CA GLY A 514 15.90 -9.00 -40.61
C GLY A 514 17.13 -8.35 -41.28
N ILE A 515 17.00 -7.15 -41.83
CA ILE A 515 18.11 -6.38 -42.44
C ILE A 515 18.61 -5.28 -41.50
N LYS A 516 19.81 -4.73 -41.75
CA LYS A 516 20.42 -3.68 -40.91
C LYS A 516 19.55 -2.42 -40.89
N TYR A 517 19.37 -1.80 -39.72
CA TYR A 517 18.53 -0.61 -39.52
C TYR A 517 18.81 0.50 -40.53
N LYS A 518 20.10 0.75 -40.84
CA LYS A 518 20.48 1.74 -41.87
C LYS A 518 19.86 1.50 -43.24
N LYS A 519 19.70 0.24 -43.67
CA LYS A 519 19.20 -0.12 -45.01
C LYS A 519 17.68 -0.31 -45.07
N CYS A 520 16.97 -0.02 -43.98
CA CYS A 520 15.55 -0.30 -43.86
C CYS A 520 14.81 0.97 -43.45
N CYS A 521 14.40 1.06 -42.19
CA CYS A 521 13.60 2.17 -41.71
C CYS A 521 14.38 3.49 -41.73
N LEU A 522 15.71 3.47 -41.62
CA LEU A 522 16.51 4.70 -41.67
C LEU A 522 16.61 5.30 -43.09
N ASP A 523 16.80 4.47 -44.12
CA ASP A 523 16.84 4.94 -45.51
C ASP A 523 15.45 5.42 -45.97
N LYS A 524 14.37 4.76 -45.52
CA LYS A 524 12.97 5.17 -45.78
C LYS A 524 12.54 6.47 -45.10
N LEU A 525 13.29 6.95 -44.11
CA LEU A 525 13.05 8.25 -43.46
C LEU A 525 13.75 9.41 -44.18
N ASN A 526 14.60 9.12 -45.17
CA ASN A 526 15.33 10.10 -45.97
C ASN A 526 14.81 10.20 -47.42
N GLU A 527 13.73 9.48 -47.75
CA GLU A 527 12.88 9.70 -48.94
C GLU A 527 11.67 10.56 -48.54
#